data_AF-A0A971SFY1-F1
#
_entry.id   AF-A0A971SFY1-F1
#
_cell.length_a   1.000
_cell.length_b   1.000
_cell.length_c   1.000
_cell.angle_alpha   90.00
_cell.angle_beta   90.00
_cell.angle_gamma   90.00
#
_symmetry.space_group_name_H-M   'P 1'
#
loop_
_entity.id
_entity.type
_entity.pdbx_description
1 polymer ?
#
loop_
_entity_poly.entity_id
_entity_poly.type
_entity_poly.pdbx_seq_one_letter_code
_entity_poly.pdbx_strand_id
1 'polypeptide(L)'
;MNCKNCGTKLSDNAEYCTSCGRKPLDGNKFCSNCGNGLNAHQEVCLNCGTSVNSFNTRVNSAKNTANDGKVHCRNCGSSIDSKAEICVNCGSKPLNGNHYCQNCGSDTTAIQEICTSCGVKLKTSSKVYSSSSSVRNDYEDDLDDYWKAEFNKIESSNETYKGKWNWAAFLANPILSFVKGMWKMGIIVLILSIFTYGIAYVALNIFMGLKGNYMYYKFKKEGDEFPFLSVFK
;
A
#
# COMPACT_ATOMS: atom_id res chain seq x y z
N MET A 1 -11.79 -21.61 12.98
CA MET A 1 -10.78 -22.11 13.95
C MET A 1 -11.01 -21.55 15.35
N ASN A 2 -10.28 -21.96 16.38
CA ASN A 2 -10.34 -21.40 17.73
C ASN A 2 -8.97 -20.88 18.21
N CYS A 3 -8.98 -19.85 19.05
CA CYS A 3 -7.75 -19.26 19.61
C CYS A 3 -7.07 -20.20 20.62
N LYS A 4 -5.79 -20.52 20.42
CA LYS A 4 -5.00 -21.38 21.33
C LYS A 4 -4.68 -20.75 22.69
N ASN A 5 -4.92 -19.44 22.85
CA ASN A 5 -4.71 -18.73 24.12
C ASN A 5 -5.99 -18.55 24.95
N CYS A 6 -7.19 -18.46 24.34
CA CYS A 6 -8.43 -18.19 25.09
C CYS A 6 -9.67 -19.01 24.65
N GLY A 7 -9.54 -19.87 23.65
CA GLY A 7 -10.63 -20.76 23.20
C GLY A 7 -11.72 -20.11 22.36
N THR A 8 -11.74 -18.77 22.19
CA THR A 8 -12.76 -18.10 21.37
C THR A 8 -12.74 -18.59 19.91
N LYS A 9 -13.94 -18.80 19.35
CA LYS A 9 -14.16 -19.12 17.94
C LYS A 9 -13.84 -17.92 17.05
N LEU A 10 -13.02 -18.18 16.04
CA LEU A 10 -12.53 -17.20 15.08
C LEU A 10 -12.69 -17.73 13.65
N SER A 11 -12.66 -16.80 12.68
CA SER A 11 -12.55 -17.19 11.27
C SER A 11 -11.20 -17.87 11.00
N ASP A 12 -11.14 -18.74 9.99
CA ASP A 12 -9.90 -19.45 9.63
C ASP A 12 -8.78 -18.51 9.17
N ASN A 13 -9.13 -17.30 8.74
CA ASN A 13 -8.21 -16.26 8.30
C ASN A 13 -7.99 -15.15 9.35
N ALA A 14 -8.38 -15.37 10.61
CA ALA A 14 -8.19 -14.37 11.66
C ALA A 14 -6.69 -14.15 11.93
N GLU A 15 -6.26 -12.88 11.92
CA GLU A 15 -4.86 -12.51 12.18
C GLU A 15 -4.62 -12.30 13.68
N TYR A 16 -5.63 -11.79 14.38
CA TYR A 16 -5.63 -11.54 15.82
C TYR A 16 -6.90 -12.07 16.46
N CYS A 17 -6.78 -12.54 17.70
CA CYS A 17 -7.93 -12.90 18.52
C CYS A 17 -8.61 -11.65 19.08
N THR A 18 -9.89 -11.49 18.79
CA THR A 18 -10.69 -10.33 19.24
C THR A 18 -11.00 -10.37 20.74
N SER A 19 -10.93 -11.54 21.39
CA SER A 19 -11.17 -11.67 22.83
C SER A 19 -9.93 -11.47 23.70
N CYS A 20 -8.74 -11.83 23.23
CA CYS A 20 -7.53 -11.82 24.06
C CYS A 20 -6.33 -11.09 23.45
N GLY A 21 -6.46 -10.54 22.25
CA GLY A 21 -5.42 -9.75 21.57
C GLY A 21 -4.21 -10.51 21.04
N ARG A 22 -4.01 -11.78 21.39
CA ARG A 22 -2.91 -12.61 20.86
C ARG A 22 -3.24 -13.19 19.49
N LYS A 23 -2.20 -13.56 18.74
CA LYS A 23 -2.34 -14.32 17.48
C LYS A 23 -3.09 -15.64 17.74
N PRO A 24 -4.05 -16.04 16.90
CA PRO A 24 -4.91 -17.20 17.19
C PRO A 24 -4.16 -18.52 17.40
N LEU A 25 -3.01 -18.70 16.76
CA LEU A 25 -2.19 -19.91 16.85
C LEU A 25 -1.03 -19.78 17.84
N ASP A 26 -0.93 -18.66 18.55
CA ASP A 26 0.08 -18.44 19.57
C ASP A 26 -0.40 -18.96 20.93
N GLY A 27 0.24 -20.02 21.41
CA GLY A 27 -0.07 -20.71 22.67
C GLY A 27 -0.49 -22.18 22.51
N ASN A 28 -0.78 -22.82 23.65
CA ASN A 28 -1.14 -24.24 23.75
C ASN A 28 -2.20 -24.53 24.85
N LYS A 29 -2.87 -23.49 25.36
CA LYS A 29 -3.85 -23.62 26.46
C LYS A 29 -5.20 -24.15 25.98
N PHE A 30 -5.55 -23.90 24.72
CA PHE A 30 -6.83 -24.28 24.14
C PHE A 30 -6.63 -24.97 22.79
N CYS A 31 -7.51 -25.90 22.47
CA CYS A 31 -7.52 -26.62 21.21
C CYS A 31 -7.91 -25.69 20.04
N SER A 32 -7.10 -25.63 18.98
CA SER A 32 -7.43 -24.82 17.80
C SER A 32 -8.62 -25.35 17.00
N ASN A 33 -8.98 -26.63 17.16
CA ASN A 33 -10.11 -27.24 16.47
C ASN A 33 -11.44 -27.03 17.20
N CYS A 34 -11.52 -27.34 18.50
CA CYS A 34 -12.78 -27.28 19.26
C CYS A 34 -12.86 -26.18 20.33
N GLY A 35 -11.76 -25.49 20.65
CA GLY A 35 -11.73 -24.40 21.63
C GLY A 35 -11.70 -24.86 23.09
N ASN A 36 -11.70 -26.17 23.39
CA ASN A 36 -11.62 -26.67 24.76
C ASN A 36 -10.21 -26.54 25.35
N GLY A 37 -10.16 -26.35 26.66
CA GLY A 37 -8.91 -26.30 27.43
C GLY A 37 -8.08 -27.57 27.25
N LEU A 38 -6.78 -27.39 27.12
CA LEU A 38 -5.79 -28.46 27.04
C LEU A 38 -4.97 -28.47 28.33
N ASN A 39 -4.63 -29.67 28.79
CA ASN A 39 -3.68 -29.85 29.87
C ASN A 39 -2.25 -29.58 29.35
N ALA A 40 -1.35 -29.28 30.29
CA ALA A 40 0.06 -29.13 29.95
C ALA A 40 0.56 -30.41 29.25
N HIS A 41 1.22 -30.25 28.10
CA HIS A 41 1.86 -31.33 27.33
C HIS A 41 0.88 -32.37 26.75
N GLN A 42 -0.41 -32.06 26.68
CA GLN A 42 -1.38 -32.91 26.03
C GLN A 42 -1.09 -33.03 24.53
N GLU A 43 -1.08 -34.26 23.99
CA GLU A 43 -0.76 -34.51 22.58
C GLU A 43 -1.98 -34.60 21.67
N VAL A 44 -3.12 -35.05 22.23
CA VAL A 44 -4.41 -35.21 21.56
C VAL A 44 -5.49 -34.56 22.40
N CYS A 45 -6.35 -33.76 21.78
CA CYS A 45 -7.49 -33.14 22.45
C CYS A 45 -8.51 -34.21 22.86
N LEU A 46 -8.74 -34.37 24.17
CA LEU A 46 -9.69 -35.35 24.71
C LEU A 46 -11.15 -35.07 24.33
N ASN A 47 -11.46 -33.84 23.91
CA ASN A 47 -12.82 -33.45 23.55
C ASN A 47 -13.16 -33.61 22.07
N CYS A 48 -12.18 -33.54 21.16
CA CYS A 48 -12.45 -33.63 19.71
C CYS A 48 -11.52 -34.57 18.94
N GLY A 49 -10.57 -35.22 19.63
CA GLY A 49 -9.66 -36.19 19.02
C GLY A 49 -8.54 -35.59 18.15
N THR A 50 -8.47 -34.27 17.96
CA THR A 50 -7.39 -33.67 17.15
C THR A 50 -6.05 -33.77 17.85
N SER A 51 -4.98 -34.05 17.11
CA SER A 51 -3.62 -33.85 17.63
C SER A 51 -3.38 -32.35 17.88
N VAL A 52 -2.74 -32.03 19.00
CA VAL A 52 -2.44 -30.67 19.46
C VAL A 52 -0.94 -30.43 19.63
N ASN A 53 -0.14 -31.49 19.49
CA ASN A 53 1.32 -31.42 19.51
C ASN A 53 1.83 -30.89 18.15
N SER A 54 2.16 -29.60 18.10
CA SER A 54 3.01 -29.05 17.04
C SER A 54 4.10 -28.22 17.67
N PHE A 55 5.24 -28.87 17.90
CA PHE A 55 6.51 -28.18 17.89
C PHE A 55 6.59 -27.37 16.60
N ASN A 56 6.90 -26.10 16.79
CA ASN A 56 6.83 -25.02 15.84
C ASN A 56 7.89 -25.19 14.75
N THR A 57 7.57 -25.93 13.69
CA THR A 57 8.24 -25.77 12.39
C THR A 57 7.25 -25.25 11.37
N ARG A 58 7.70 -24.21 10.68
CA ARG A 58 7.01 -23.52 9.60
C ARG A 58 6.56 -24.52 8.55
N VAL A 59 5.29 -24.88 8.57
CA VAL A 59 4.56 -25.39 7.42
C VAL A 59 3.21 -24.66 7.56
N ASN A 60 2.96 -23.52 6.92
CA ASN A 60 2.81 -23.39 5.46
C ASN A 60 2.59 -24.74 4.75
N SER A 61 1.77 -25.61 5.34
CA SER A 61 0.91 -26.49 4.59
C SER A 61 -0.38 -25.68 4.53
N ALA A 62 -0.71 -24.99 3.45
CA ALA A 62 -1.08 -25.62 2.17
C ALA A 62 -1.94 -26.88 2.38
N LYS A 63 -2.79 -26.84 3.39
CA LYS A 63 -4.04 -27.56 3.61
C LYS A 63 -4.86 -26.53 4.36
N ASN A 64 -6.04 -26.13 4.00
CA ASN A 64 -7.10 -26.58 3.11
C ASN A 64 -8.02 -25.34 3.22
N THR A 65 -8.77 -24.91 2.25
CA THR A 65 -9.51 -25.56 1.19
C THR A 65 -10.04 -24.36 0.41
N ALA A 66 -10.66 -24.58 -0.74
CA ALA A 66 -11.66 -23.64 -1.22
C ALA A 66 -12.53 -23.22 -0.01
N ASN A 67 -12.33 -22.00 0.50
CA ASN A 67 -13.42 -21.29 1.13
C ASN A 67 -14.40 -21.20 -0.03
N ASP A 68 -15.45 -22.02 0.06
CA ASP A 68 -16.63 -21.99 -0.80
C ASP A 68 -16.82 -20.55 -1.23
N GLY A 69 -16.53 -20.28 -2.51
CA GLY A 69 -15.96 -19.03 -3.03
C GLY A 69 -16.87 -17.84 -2.82
N LYS A 70 -17.12 -17.46 -1.57
CA LYS A 70 -18.18 -16.57 -1.14
C LYS A 70 -17.57 -15.58 -0.18
N VAL A 71 -17.56 -14.34 -0.61
CA VAL A 71 -17.08 -13.18 0.14
C VAL A 71 -18.26 -12.24 0.37
N HIS A 72 -18.06 -11.23 1.20
CA HIS A 72 -19.07 -10.20 1.41
C HIS A 72 -18.64 -8.89 0.75
N CYS A 73 -19.60 -8.20 0.12
CA CYS A 73 -19.38 -6.88 -0.43
C CYS A 73 -19.12 -5.87 0.71
N ARG A 74 -17.99 -5.16 0.68
CA ARG A 74 -17.65 -4.15 1.68
C ARG A 74 -18.49 -2.88 1.63
N ASN A 75 -19.32 -2.73 0.58
CA ASN A 75 -20.23 -1.60 0.42
C ASN A 75 -21.63 -1.88 0.98
N CYS A 76 -22.20 -3.07 0.74
CA CYS A 76 -23.58 -3.40 1.12
C CYS A 76 -23.74 -4.66 1.99
N GLY A 77 -22.66 -5.36 2.34
CA GLY A 77 -22.68 -6.55 3.19
C GLY A 77 -23.15 -7.83 2.52
N SER A 78 -23.73 -7.73 1.31
CA SER A 78 -24.29 -8.89 0.61
C SER A 78 -23.24 -9.96 0.29
N SER A 79 -23.65 -11.22 0.41
CA SER A 79 -22.82 -12.38 0.10
C SER A 79 -22.74 -12.57 -1.42
N ILE A 80 -21.53 -12.62 -1.96
CA ILE A 80 -21.21 -12.61 -3.39
C ILE A 80 -20.13 -13.64 -3.68
N ASP A 81 -19.98 -14.05 -4.93
CA ASP A 81 -18.86 -14.91 -5.33
C ASP A 81 -17.51 -14.17 -5.17
N SER A 82 -16.50 -14.88 -4.70
CA SER A 82 -15.10 -14.46 -4.59
C SER A 82 -14.49 -13.98 -5.91
N LYS A 83 -15.01 -14.48 -7.04
CA LYS A 83 -14.62 -14.10 -8.40
C LYS A 83 -15.50 -13.01 -9.00
N ALA A 84 -16.54 -12.56 -8.30
CA ALA A 84 -17.42 -11.50 -8.79
C ALA A 84 -16.64 -10.19 -8.93
N GLU A 85 -16.60 -9.62 -10.12
CA GLU A 85 -15.99 -8.30 -10.34
C GLU A 85 -16.87 -7.16 -9.83
N ILE A 86 -18.20 -7.36 -9.90
CA ILE A 86 -19.23 -6.40 -9.52
C ILE A 86 -20.25 -7.09 -8.61
N CYS A 87 -20.64 -6.42 -7.54
CA CYS A 87 -21.71 -6.89 -6.67
C CYS A 87 -23.07 -6.68 -7.35
N VAL A 88 -23.82 -7.77 -7.54
CA VAL A 88 -25.16 -7.72 -8.16
C VAL A 88 -26.22 -7.00 -7.32
N ASN A 89 -25.99 -6.84 -6.01
CA ASN A 89 -26.96 -6.20 -5.11
C ASN A 89 -26.79 -4.67 -5.01
N CYS A 90 -25.60 -4.13 -5.23
CA CYS A 90 -25.33 -2.69 -5.09
C CYS A 90 -24.58 -2.06 -6.27
N GLY A 91 -24.16 -2.85 -7.25
CA GLY A 91 -23.45 -2.37 -8.44
C GLY A 91 -22.00 -1.93 -8.20
N SER A 92 -21.49 -1.95 -6.97
CA SER A 92 -20.11 -1.58 -6.67
C SER A 92 -19.17 -2.79 -6.76
N LYS A 93 -17.86 -2.53 -6.98
CA LYS A 93 -16.84 -3.56 -6.82
C LYS A 93 -16.86 -4.10 -5.37
N PRO A 94 -16.66 -5.41 -5.15
CA PRO A 94 -16.74 -6.04 -3.82
C PRO A 94 -15.91 -5.37 -2.71
N LEU A 95 -14.73 -4.85 -3.04
CA LEU A 95 -13.81 -4.23 -2.08
C LEU A 95 -13.89 -2.69 -2.09
N ASN A 96 -14.80 -2.11 -2.87
CA ASN A 96 -14.98 -0.66 -2.96
C ASN A 96 -15.98 -0.19 -1.89
N GLY A 97 -15.52 -0.17 -0.65
CA GLY A 97 -16.29 0.25 0.52
C GLY A 97 -15.56 -0.09 1.82
N ASN A 98 -16.02 0.50 2.92
CA ASN A 98 -15.47 0.29 4.26
C ASN A 98 -16.55 0.04 5.33
N HIS A 99 -17.80 -0.21 4.91
CA HIS A 99 -18.93 -0.40 5.81
C HIS A 99 -19.07 -1.84 6.30
N TYR A 100 -18.57 -2.82 5.54
CA TYR A 100 -18.70 -4.24 5.89
C TYR A 100 -17.38 -5.01 5.78
N CYS A 101 -17.28 -6.08 6.59
CA CYS A 101 -16.17 -7.02 6.54
C CYS A 101 -16.26 -7.93 5.31
N GLN A 102 -15.20 -8.02 4.52
CA GLN A 102 -15.19 -8.88 3.32
C GLN A 102 -15.27 -10.39 3.62
N ASN A 103 -15.04 -10.80 4.86
CA ASN A 103 -15.03 -12.21 5.27
C ASN A 103 -16.32 -12.64 5.97
N CYS A 104 -16.91 -11.81 6.82
CA CYS A 104 -18.08 -12.21 7.62
C CYS A 104 -19.32 -11.31 7.44
N GLY A 105 -19.21 -10.21 6.68
CA GLY A 105 -20.34 -9.30 6.44
C GLY A 105 -20.75 -8.44 7.63
N SER A 106 -20.02 -8.46 8.75
CA SER A 106 -20.31 -7.58 9.89
C SER A 106 -20.03 -6.11 9.54
N ASP A 107 -20.73 -5.19 10.18
CA ASP A 107 -20.45 -3.75 10.07
C ASP A 107 -19.01 -3.43 10.51
N THR A 108 -18.39 -2.48 9.81
CA THR A 108 -17.03 -1.97 10.09
C THR A 108 -17.00 -0.46 10.03
N THR A 109 -16.09 0.17 10.77
CA THR A 109 -15.90 1.63 10.70
C THR A 109 -14.91 2.02 9.60
N ALA A 110 -14.94 3.27 9.18
CA ALA A 110 -14.12 3.77 8.07
C ALA A 110 -12.60 3.61 8.31
N ILE A 111 -12.17 3.69 9.57
CA ILE A 111 -10.77 3.59 9.99
C ILE A 111 -10.38 2.19 10.48
N GLN A 112 -11.32 1.25 10.49
CA GLN A 112 -11.08 -0.07 11.07
C GLN A 112 -10.15 -0.90 10.17
N GLU A 113 -9.04 -1.35 10.73
CA GLU A 113 -8.07 -2.21 10.02
C GLU A 113 -8.34 -3.71 10.24
N ILE A 114 -8.92 -4.07 11.37
CA ILE A 114 -9.22 -5.46 11.76
C ILE A 114 -10.70 -5.56 12.11
N CYS A 115 -11.38 -6.53 11.49
CA CYS A 115 -12.77 -6.83 11.84
C CYS A 115 -12.85 -7.33 13.30
N THR A 116 -13.58 -6.61 14.14
CA THR A 116 -13.79 -6.95 15.56
C THR A 116 -14.73 -8.14 15.74
N SER A 117 -15.52 -8.48 14.72
CA SER A 117 -16.43 -9.64 14.76
C SER A 117 -15.75 -10.95 14.39
N CYS A 118 -14.81 -10.96 13.43
CA CYS A 118 -14.21 -12.20 12.94
C CYS A 118 -12.68 -12.24 12.94
N GLY A 119 -12.00 -11.15 13.33
CA GLY A 119 -10.55 -11.08 13.50
C GLY A 119 -9.73 -11.03 12.20
N VAL A 120 -10.37 -10.94 11.03
CA VAL A 120 -9.62 -10.78 9.76
C VAL A 120 -9.17 -9.35 9.57
N LYS A 121 -8.01 -9.18 8.92
CA LYS A 121 -7.60 -7.90 8.39
C LYS A 121 -8.52 -7.44 7.27
N LEU A 122 -8.99 -6.21 7.35
CA LEU A 122 -9.88 -5.62 6.35
C LEU A 122 -9.09 -5.20 5.11
N LYS A 123 -9.57 -5.62 3.95
CA LYS A 123 -8.96 -5.30 2.65
C LYS A 123 -9.62 -4.05 2.10
N THR A 124 -8.93 -2.92 2.09
CA THR A 124 -9.40 -1.72 1.39
C THR A 124 -8.87 -1.79 -0.04
N SER A 125 -9.71 -1.51 -1.05
CA SER A 125 -9.17 -1.24 -2.38
C SER A 125 -8.28 -0.01 -2.24
N SER A 126 -6.96 -0.18 -2.40
CA SER A 126 -5.97 0.88 -2.35
C SER A 126 -6.21 1.90 -3.47
N LYS A 127 -7.23 2.73 -3.29
CA LYS A 127 -7.52 4.02 -3.90
C LYS A 127 -8.20 4.93 -2.87
N VAL A 128 -7.97 4.67 -1.58
CA VAL A 128 -8.18 5.65 -0.52
C VAL A 128 -6.79 6.11 -0.10
N TYR A 129 -6.25 7.04 -0.88
CA TYR A 129 -5.32 8.00 -0.32
C TYR A 129 -6.01 8.63 0.88
N SER A 130 -5.36 8.64 2.04
CA SER A 130 -5.75 9.49 3.16
C SER A 130 -5.84 10.92 2.65
N SER A 131 -7.06 11.36 2.39
CA SER A 131 -7.41 12.74 2.13
C SER A 131 -7.45 13.48 3.45
N SER A 132 -6.42 14.27 3.75
CA SER A 132 -6.60 15.49 4.53
C SER A 132 -6.61 16.69 3.57
N SER A 133 -7.82 17.11 3.23
CA SER A 133 -8.28 18.47 2.89
C SER A 133 -7.65 19.28 1.75
N SER A 134 -8.50 19.51 0.74
CA SER A 134 -8.71 20.72 -0.08
C SER A 134 -7.59 21.25 -0.98
N VAL A 135 -7.61 20.85 -2.25
CA VAL A 135 -8.02 21.61 -3.45
C VAL A 135 -7.66 20.73 -4.64
N ARG A 136 -8.63 20.38 -5.49
CA ARG A 136 -8.38 19.57 -6.70
C ARG A 136 -7.58 20.41 -7.70
N ASN A 137 -6.36 19.98 -8.02
CA ASN A 137 -5.65 20.44 -9.22
C ASN A 137 -5.74 19.33 -10.26
N ASP A 138 -6.24 19.70 -11.43
CA ASP A 138 -6.56 18.91 -12.64
C ASP A 138 -5.31 18.32 -13.34
N TYR A 139 -4.26 18.02 -12.57
CA TYR A 139 -2.90 17.74 -13.02
C TYR A 139 -2.40 16.34 -12.66
N GLU A 140 -3.21 15.57 -11.92
CA GLU A 140 -2.83 14.32 -11.28
C GLU A 140 -2.97 13.08 -12.20
N ASP A 141 -3.56 13.25 -13.40
CA ASP A 141 -3.90 12.14 -14.31
C ASP A 141 -2.73 11.68 -15.20
N ASP A 142 -1.74 12.53 -15.47
CA ASP A 142 -0.60 12.23 -16.38
C ASP A 142 0.74 11.96 -15.67
N LEU A 143 0.76 11.97 -14.32
CA LEU A 143 1.98 11.79 -13.55
C LEU A 143 2.12 10.33 -13.07
N ASP A 144 3.12 9.63 -13.60
CA ASP A 144 3.46 8.25 -13.23
C ASP A 144 3.67 8.09 -11.70
N ASP A 145 3.33 6.89 -11.19
CA ASP A 145 3.34 6.56 -9.76
C ASP A 145 4.71 6.79 -9.11
N TYR A 146 5.80 6.63 -9.89
CA TYR A 146 7.15 6.95 -9.44
C TYR A 146 7.31 8.42 -9.05
N TRP A 147 6.86 9.36 -9.89
CA TRP A 147 7.01 10.80 -9.65
C TRP A 147 6.15 11.26 -8.48
N LYS A 148 4.94 10.70 -8.34
CA LYS A 148 4.08 10.93 -7.18
C LYS A 148 4.79 10.55 -5.88
N ALA A 149 5.38 9.36 -5.83
CA ALA A 149 6.12 8.90 -4.66
C ALA A 149 7.39 9.72 -4.38
N GLU A 150 8.10 10.16 -5.42
CA GLU A 150 9.32 10.96 -5.27
C GLU A 150 9.02 12.39 -4.79
N PHE A 151 7.99 13.04 -5.33
CA PHE A 151 7.56 14.37 -4.92
C PHE A 151 7.06 14.41 -3.48
N ASN A 152 6.31 13.38 -3.07
CA ASN A 152 5.86 13.24 -1.68
C ASN A 152 7.04 13.18 -0.69
N LYS A 153 8.16 12.56 -1.08
CA LYS A 153 9.37 12.53 -0.22
C LYS A 153 10.00 13.90 -0.07
N ILE A 154 10.14 14.64 -1.17
CA ILE A 154 10.69 16.00 -1.17
C ILE A 154 9.85 16.90 -0.25
N GLU A 155 8.53 16.84 -0.39
CA GLU A 155 7.59 17.60 0.45
C GLU A 155 7.65 17.18 1.92
N SER A 156 7.58 15.88 2.22
CA SER A 156 7.61 15.39 3.61
C SER A 156 8.90 15.75 4.36
N SER A 157 9.98 16.04 3.62
CA SER A 157 11.27 16.44 4.16
C SER A 157 11.41 17.94 4.38
N ASN A 158 10.37 18.73 4.09
CA ASN A 158 10.44 20.19 4.04
C ASN A 158 11.59 20.69 3.16
N GLU A 159 11.73 20.09 1.96
CA GLU A 159 12.76 20.40 0.94
C GLU A 159 14.23 20.16 1.34
N THR A 160 14.47 19.56 2.51
CA THR A 160 15.82 19.12 2.89
C THR A 160 16.35 18.02 1.97
N TYR A 161 15.45 17.19 1.43
CA TYR A 161 15.74 16.20 0.41
C TYR A 161 15.42 16.74 -0.99
N LYS A 162 16.44 16.85 -1.86
CA LYS A 162 16.30 17.35 -3.24
C LYS A 162 16.19 16.22 -4.30
N GLY A 163 15.69 15.05 -3.91
CA GLY A 163 15.46 13.91 -4.81
C GLY A 163 16.66 12.97 -5.00
N LYS A 164 16.40 11.77 -5.53
CA LYS A 164 17.43 10.81 -5.94
C LYS A 164 18.18 11.30 -7.18
N TRP A 165 19.35 10.71 -7.39
CA TRP A 165 20.06 10.85 -8.66
C TRP A 165 19.16 10.43 -9.84
N ASN A 166 19.02 11.33 -10.80
CA ASN A 166 18.21 11.18 -11.99
C ASN A 166 19.08 10.76 -13.17
N TRP A 167 19.20 9.44 -13.36
CA TRP A 167 19.95 8.86 -14.48
C TRP A 167 19.45 9.32 -15.86
N ALA A 168 18.14 9.51 -16.01
CA ALA A 168 17.56 9.94 -17.28
C ALA A 168 17.93 11.39 -17.60
N ALA A 169 17.93 12.28 -16.59
CA ALA A 169 18.34 13.67 -16.75
C ALA A 169 19.85 13.82 -16.96
N PHE A 170 20.67 12.87 -16.51
CA PHE A 170 22.10 12.85 -16.77
C PHE A 170 22.45 12.44 -18.21
N LEU A 171 21.72 11.49 -18.80
CA LEU A 171 22.04 10.93 -20.13
C LEU A 171 21.22 11.54 -21.28
N ALA A 172 20.01 12.03 -21.00
CA ALA A 172 19.06 12.47 -22.02
C ALA A 172 18.58 13.93 -21.79
N ASN A 173 19.42 14.76 -21.19
CA ASN A 173 19.02 16.04 -20.58
C ASN A 173 18.20 17.01 -21.47
N PRO A 174 18.63 17.38 -22.69
CA PRO A 174 17.85 18.33 -23.49
C PRO A 174 16.52 17.71 -23.91
N ILE A 175 16.58 16.46 -24.38
CA ILE A 175 15.43 15.71 -24.90
C ILE A 175 14.38 15.53 -23.80
N LEU A 176 14.79 15.12 -22.60
CA LEU A 176 13.90 14.90 -21.48
C LEU A 176 13.26 16.20 -20.98
N SER A 177 14.00 17.32 -21.03
CA SER A 177 13.47 18.64 -20.66
C SER A 177 12.34 19.09 -21.61
N PHE A 178 12.48 18.81 -22.92
CA PHE A 178 11.42 19.09 -23.89
C PHE A 178 10.21 18.17 -23.72
N VAL A 179 10.43 16.86 -23.55
CA VAL A 179 9.36 15.87 -23.35
C VAL A 179 8.56 16.16 -22.07
N LYS A 180 9.20 16.66 -21.01
CA LYS A 180 8.54 16.97 -19.74
C LYS A 180 7.88 18.35 -19.68
N GLY A 181 7.95 19.14 -20.77
CA GLY A 181 7.34 20.47 -20.85
C GLY A 181 8.19 21.61 -20.29
N MET A 182 9.42 21.34 -19.85
CA MET A 182 10.36 22.35 -19.32
C MET A 182 11.15 23.02 -20.45
N TRP A 183 10.44 23.62 -21.41
CA TRP A 183 11.06 24.08 -22.67
C TRP A 183 12.08 25.21 -22.48
N LYS A 184 11.82 26.14 -21.56
CA LYS A 184 12.75 27.25 -21.24
C LYS A 184 14.10 26.71 -20.74
N MET A 185 14.09 25.64 -19.94
CA MET A 185 15.29 24.97 -19.45
C MET A 185 16.04 24.25 -20.57
N GLY A 186 15.33 23.54 -21.45
CA GLY A 186 15.93 22.88 -22.60
C GLY A 186 16.68 23.86 -23.52
N ILE A 187 16.09 25.04 -23.77
CA ILE A 187 16.70 26.10 -24.58
C ILE A 187 17.97 26.66 -23.91
N ILE A 188 17.94 26.96 -22.61
CA ILE A 188 19.10 27.50 -21.87
C ILE A 188 20.28 26.52 -21.92
N VAL A 189 20.03 25.23 -21.70
CA VAL A 189 21.08 24.19 -21.74
C VAL A 189 21.69 24.09 -23.14
N LEU A 190 20.88 24.15 -24.20
CA LEU A 190 21.38 24.13 -25.58
C LEU A 190 22.23 25.36 -25.90
N ILE A 191 21.78 26.56 -25.51
CA ILE A 191 22.51 27.81 -25.71
C ILE A 191 23.87 27.75 -25.00
N LEU A 192 23.90 27.39 -23.72
CA LEU A 192 25.15 27.30 -22.94
C LEU A 192 26.10 26.23 -23.51
N SER A 193 25.56 25.13 -24.01
CA SER A 193 26.37 24.09 -24.68
C SER A 193 27.05 24.63 -25.94
N ILE A 194 26.36 25.42 -26.75
CA ILE A 194 26.91 26.01 -27.98
C ILE A 194 28.00 27.03 -27.67
N PHE A 195 27.74 27.95 -26.73
CA PHE A 195 28.70 29.02 -26.38
C PHE A 195 29.96 28.51 -25.69
N THR A 196 29.91 27.34 -25.06
CA THR A 196 31.05 26.73 -24.35
C THR A 196 31.68 25.56 -25.10
N TYR A 197 31.30 25.35 -26.37
CA TYR A 197 31.77 24.24 -27.21
C TYR A 197 31.64 22.88 -26.51
N GLY A 198 30.54 22.68 -25.77
CA GLY A 198 30.21 21.42 -25.09
C GLY A 198 30.90 21.21 -23.74
N ILE A 199 31.80 22.08 -23.30
CA ILE A 199 32.46 21.93 -21.99
C ILE A 199 31.45 22.10 -20.84
N ALA A 200 30.58 23.12 -20.91
CA ALA A 200 29.54 23.30 -19.89
C ALA A 200 28.45 22.22 -19.96
N TYR A 201 28.31 21.54 -21.10
CA TYR A 201 27.32 20.48 -21.27
C TYR A 201 27.54 19.35 -20.25
N VAL A 202 28.78 18.89 -20.06
CA VAL A 202 29.08 17.81 -19.10
C VAL A 202 28.74 18.23 -17.67
N ALA A 203 29.12 19.43 -17.26
CA ALA A 203 28.80 19.97 -15.93
C ALA A 203 27.28 20.12 -15.72
N LEU A 204 26.56 20.59 -16.75
CA LEU A 204 25.10 20.74 -16.71
C LEU A 204 24.38 19.39 -16.64
N ASN A 205 24.87 18.34 -17.30
CA ASN A 205 24.28 16.99 -17.20
C ASN A 205 24.47 16.41 -15.79
N ILE A 206 25.64 16.59 -15.17
CA ILE A 206 25.88 16.15 -13.78
C ILE A 206 24.95 16.90 -12.82
N PHE A 207 24.82 18.21 -12.99
CA PHE A 207 23.91 19.02 -12.19
C PHE A 207 22.45 18.57 -12.33
N MET A 208 22.00 18.28 -13.56
CA MET A 208 20.66 17.76 -13.83
C MET A 208 20.47 16.32 -13.29
N GLY A 209 21.53 15.51 -13.25
CA GLY A 209 21.52 14.23 -12.54
C GLY A 209 21.28 14.40 -11.04
N LEU A 210 21.93 15.39 -10.40
CA LEU A 210 21.77 15.64 -8.96
C LEU A 210 20.44 16.29 -8.58
N LYS A 211 19.94 17.20 -9.43
CA LYS A 211 18.84 18.11 -9.08
C LYS A 211 17.63 18.01 -10.01
N GLY A 212 17.67 17.14 -11.01
CA GLY A 212 16.60 17.00 -12.01
C GLY A 212 15.26 16.63 -11.41
N ASN A 213 15.23 15.78 -10.37
CA ASN A 213 13.98 15.42 -9.68
C ASN A 213 13.37 16.62 -8.95
N TYR A 214 14.20 17.41 -8.27
CA TYR A 214 13.76 18.61 -7.56
C TYR A 214 13.34 19.73 -8.50
N MET A 215 14.05 19.95 -9.60
CA MET A 215 13.65 20.95 -10.60
C MET A 215 12.32 20.57 -11.25
N TYR A 216 12.11 19.28 -11.53
CA TYR A 216 10.84 18.79 -12.05
C TYR A 216 9.70 18.95 -11.02
N TYR A 217 9.97 18.74 -9.74
CA TYR A 217 9.04 19.02 -8.64
C TYR A 217 8.63 20.50 -8.61
N LYS A 218 9.60 21.43 -8.62
CA LYS A 218 9.33 22.89 -8.62
C LYS A 218 8.51 23.32 -9.84
N PHE A 219 8.86 22.83 -11.03
CA PHE A 219 8.11 23.11 -12.25
C PHE A 219 6.67 22.57 -12.18
N LYS A 220 6.49 21.31 -11.76
CA LYS A 220 5.18 20.65 -11.77
C LYS A 220 4.25 21.14 -10.65
N LYS A 221 4.77 21.44 -9.47
CA LYS A 221 3.98 21.75 -8.28
C LYS A 221 3.87 23.24 -7.96
N GLU A 222 4.95 23.98 -8.15
CA GLU A 222 4.99 25.42 -7.88
C GLU A 222 4.78 26.26 -9.14
N GLY A 223 4.75 25.62 -10.32
CA GLY A 223 4.65 26.34 -11.59
C GLY A 223 5.88 27.18 -11.90
N ASP A 224 7.02 26.89 -11.25
CA ASP A 224 8.26 27.63 -11.45
C ASP A 224 8.79 27.40 -12.87
N GLU A 225 8.74 28.44 -13.70
CA GLU A 225 9.23 28.41 -15.08
C GLU A 225 10.76 28.35 -15.15
N PHE A 226 11.47 28.72 -14.08
CA PHE A 226 12.93 28.74 -13.99
C PHE A 226 13.45 27.99 -12.75
N PRO A 227 13.17 26.67 -12.65
CA PRO A 227 13.46 25.89 -11.44
C PRO A 227 14.96 25.72 -11.14
N PHE A 228 15.83 26.07 -12.09
CA PHE A 228 17.26 26.13 -11.84
C PHE A 228 17.62 27.18 -10.79
N LEU A 229 16.94 28.33 -10.77
CA LEU A 229 17.25 29.41 -9.83
C LEU A 229 16.82 29.07 -8.40
N SER A 230 15.71 28.33 -8.25
CA SER A 230 15.21 27.87 -6.94
C SER A 230 16.07 26.76 -6.33
N VAL A 231 16.99 26.16 -7.08
CA VAL A 231 17.98 25.20 -6.53
C VAL A 231 19.08 25.89 -5.73
N PHE A 232 19.43 27.13 -6.08
CA PHE A 232 20.51 27.91 -5.46
C PHE A 232 20.04 28.82 -4.32
N LYS A 233 18.74 28.89 -4.08
CA LYS A 233 18.16 29.43 -2.85
C LYS A 233 18.19 28.36 -1.75
#